data_AF-A0A9X8YQJ3-F1
#
_entry.id   AF-A0A9X8YQJ3-F1
#
_cell.length_a   1.000
_cell.length_b   1.000
_cell.length_c   1.000
_cell.angle_alpha   90.00
_cell.angle_beta   90.00
_cell.angle_gamma   90.00
#
_symmetry.space_group_name_H-M   'P 1'
#
loop_
_entity.id
_entity.type
_entity.pdbx_description
1 polymer ?
#
loop_
_entity_poly.entity_id
_entity_poly.type
_entity_poly.pdbx_seq_one_letter_code
_entity_poly.pdbx_strand_id
1 'polypeptide(L)'
;VLGFTVRPAQLIERIYALPGNLLHSDWLTMAVSLLTLVTLLGFKKWRPNWPAPLFAIVLAAFVTWAGGLQQHGVVTVGGFSGVLPIVQWPDFQPGLLRDMVIPALNLAVVSFVSMMLTARSFAAKNGYEVNADAEFRALGLVNIVSALS
;
A
#
# COMPACT_ATOMS: atom_id res chain seq x y z
N VAL A 1 0.27 -12.02 -1.38
CA VAL A 1 0.64 -12.35 -2.77
C VAL A 1 0.75 -13.86 -2.99
N LEU A 2 1.31 -14.64 -2.05
CA LEU A 2 1.43 -16.11 -2.18
C LEU A 2 0.50 -16.91 -1.22
N GLY A 3 -0.65 -16.37 -0.82
CA GLY A 3 -1.61 -17.10 0.02
C GLY A 3 -1.22 -17.40 1.49
N PHE A 4 0.00 -17.09 1.93
CA PHE A 4 0.45 -17.45 3.29
C PHE A 4 -0.37 -16.77 4.41
N THR A 5 -0.83 -17.59 5.36
CA THR A 5 -1.52 -17.17 6.59
C THR A 5 -0.57 -16.71 7.69
N VAL A 6 0.69 -17.18 7.68
CA VAL A 6 1.71 -16.82 8.68
C VAL A 6 2.64 -15.74 8.12
N ARG A 7 2.66 -14.57 8.78
CA ARG A 7 3.57 -13.47 8.46
C ARG A 7 4.62 -13.33 9.58
N PRO A 8 5.81 -13.91 9.47
CA PRO A 8 6.88 -13.67 10.44
C PRO A 8 7.24 -12.18 10.45
N ALA A 9 7.54 -11.66 11.65
CA ALA A 9 7.71 -10.22 11.89
C ALA A 9 9.01 -9.67 11.28
N GLN A 10 10.04 -10.51 11.14
CA GLN A 10 11.36 -10.09 10.66
C GLN A 10 11.65 -10.54 9.22
N LEU A 11 12.43 -9.72 8.49
CA LEU A 11 12.78 -9.97 7.09
C LEU A 11 13.58 -11.27 6.91
N ILE A 12 14.52 -11.55 7.81
CA ILE A 12 15.38 -12.74 7.73
C ILE A 12 14.57 -14.01 7.96
N GLU A 13 13.70 -14.00 8.98
CA GLU A 13 12.76 -15.10 9.24
C GLU A 13 11.83 -15.32 8.05
N ARG A 14 11.41 -14.24 7.39
CA ARG A 14 10.59 -14.33 6.18
C ARG A 14 11.34 -15.00 5.04
N ILE A 15 12.58 -14.61 4.77
CA ILE A 15 13.40 -15.22 3.71
C ILE A 15 13.63 -16.70 4.01
N TYR A 16 13.89 -17.06 5.26
CA TYR A 16 14.12 -18.45 5.67
C TYR A 16 12.84 -19.30 5.62
N ALA A 17 11.68 -18.72 5.95
CA ALA A 17 10.40 -19.42 5.95
C ALA A 17 9.79 -19.54 4.54
N LEU A 18 10.25 -18.77 3.56
CA LEU A 18 9.71 -18.80 2.20
C LEU A 18 9.83 -20.19 1.54
N PRO A 19 11.02 -20.83 1.45
CA PRO A 19 11.18 -22.12 0.74
C PRO A 19 10.28 -23.24 1.28
N GLY A 20 10.11 -23.33 2.60
CA GLY A 20 9.28 -24.35 3.24
C GLY A 20 7.78 -24.12 3.05
N ASN A 21 7.35 -22.86 2.91
CA ASN A 21 5.94 -22.52 2.75
C ASN A 21 5.48 -22.43 1.28
N LEU A 22 6.40 -22.34 0.31
CA LEU A 22 6.06 -22.29 -1.12
C LEU A 22 5.20 -23.48 -1.57
N LEU A 23 5.38 -24.66 -0.96
CA LEU A 23 4.61 -25.87 -1.27
C LEU A 23 3.16 -25.83 -0.78
N HIS A 24 2.84 -24.94 0.17
CA HIS A 24 1.47 -24.73 0.70
C HIS A 24 0.80 -23.49 0.12
N SER A 25 1.40 -22.85 -0.89
CA SER A 25 0.79 -21.70 -1.56
C SER A 25 -0.40 -22.14 -2.39
N ASP A 26 -1.54 -21.46 -2.22
CA ASP A 26 -2.71 -21.68 -3.08
C ASP A 26 -2.37 -21.35 -4.53
N TRP A 27 -2.38 -22.38 -5.39
CA TRP A 27 -2.08 -22.25 -6.82
C TRP A 27 -2.97 -21.21 -7.51
N LEU A 28 -4.21 -21.08 -7.05
CA LEU A 28 -5.16 -20.09 -7.54
C LEU A 28 -4.73 -18.65 -7.23
N THR A 29 -4.20 -18.39 -6.03
CA THR A 29 -3.66 -17.06 -5.66
C THR A 29 -2.42 -16.72 -6.50
N MET A 30 -1.60 -17.73 -6.83
CA MET A 30 -0.46 -17.56 -7.75
C MET A 30 -0.94 -17.24 -9.16
N ALA A 31 -1.96 -17.94 -9.66
CA ALA A 31 -2.52 -17.69 -10.98
C ALA A 31 -3.10 -16.27 -11.11
N VAL A 32 -3.84 -15.79 -10.11
CA VAL A 32 -4.37 -14.41 -10.07
C VAL A 32 -3.23 -13.39 -10.01
N SER A 33 -2.19 -13.65 -9.22
CA SER A 33 -1.01 -12.77 -9.14
C SER A 33 -0.27 -12.70 -10.48
N LEU A 34 -0.11 -13.84 -11.16
CA LEU A 34 0.52 -13.93 -12.48
C LEU A 34 -0.33 -13.20 -13.54
N LEU A 35 -1.65 -13.39 -13.52
CA LEU A 35 -2.57 -12.68 -14.41
C LEU A 35 -2.47 -11.16 -14.22
N THR A 36 -2.42 -10.70 -12.97
CA THR A 36 -2.25 -9.28 -12.62
C THR A 36 -0.94 -8.73 -13.17
N LEU A 37 0.16 -9.48 -13.00
CA LEU A 37 1.48 -9.10 -13.52
C LEU A 37 1.50 -9.03 -15.05
N VAL A 38 0.96 -10.05 -15.72
CA VAL A 38 0.86 -10.09 -17.19
C VAL A 38 0.03 -8.92 -17.71
N THR A 39 -1.04 -8.56 -17.01
CA THR A 39 -1.86 -7.39 -17.36
C THR A 39 -1.04 -6.11 -17.27
N LEU A 40 -0.35 -5.87 -16.15
CA LEU A 40 0.48 -4.67 -15.96
C LEU A 40 1.59 -4.57 -17.03
N LEU A 41 2.31 -5.67 -17.28
CA LEU A 41 3.40 -5.68 -18.25
C LEU A 41 2.91 -5.62 -19.71
N GLY A 42 1.77 -6.25 -20.01
CA GLY A 42 1.13 -6.19 -21.31
C GLY A 42 0.73 -4.77 -21.69
N PHE A 43 0.07 -4.06 -20.78
CA PHE A 43 -0.28 -2.65 -20.99
C PHE A 43 0.96 -1.76 -21.09
N LYS A 44 2.00 -1.99 -20.26
CA LYS A 44 3.27 -1.25 -20.38
C LYS A 44 3.90 -1.40 -21.78
N LYS A 45 3.77 -2.57 -22.40
CA LYS A 45 4.36 -2.85 -23.73
C LYS A 45 3.50 -2.33 -24.89
N TRP A 46 2.17 -2.46 -24.82
CA TRP A 46 1.29 -2.21 -25.96
C TRP A 46 0.58 -0.86 -25.91
N ARG A 47 0.28 -0.34 -24.70
CA ARG A 47 -0.46 0.92 -24.50
C ARG A 47 0.01 1.61 -23.19
N PRO A 48 1.22 2.19 -23.16
CA PRO A 48 1.82 2.72 -21.93
C PRO A 48 1.05 3.89 -21.29
N ASN A 49 0.21 4.58 -22.05
CA ASN A 49 -0.60 5.71 -21.55
C ASN A 49 -1.90 5.27 -20.88
N TRP A 50 -2.25 3.98 -20.93
CA TRP A 50 -3.49 3.47 -20.34
C TRP A 50 -3.29 3.18 -18.85
N PRO A 51 -4.32 3.33 -18.00
CA PRO A 51 -4.23 3.10 -16.56
C PRO A 51 -4.20 1.59 -16.25
N ALA A 52 -3.06 0.96 -16.55
CA ALA A 52 -2.84 -0.48 -16.36
C ALA A 52 -3.24 -1.02 -14.96
N PRO A 53 -2.98 -0.30 -13.84
CA PRO A 53 -3.42 -0.75 -12.52
C PRO A 53 -4.94 -0.88 -12.39
N LEU A 54 -5.71 0.02 -13.00
CA LEU A 54 -7.18 -0.05 -12.97
C LEU A 54 -7.67 -1.31 -13.69
N PHE A 55 -7.14 -1.60 -14.88
CA PHE A 55 -7.48 -2.80 -15.63
C PHE A 55 -7.11 -4.07 -14.86
N ALA A 56 -5.93 -4.08 -14.23
CA ALA A 56 -5.48 -5.21 -13.43
C ALA A 56 -6.43 -5.48 -12.25
N ILE A 57 -6.89 -4.44 -11.55
CA ILE A 57 -7.86 -4.55 -10.45
C ILE A 57 -9.21 -5.07 -10.97
N VAL A 58 -9.74 -4.47 -12.03
CA VAL A 58 -11.05 -4.87 -12.60
C VAL A 58 -11.01 -6.32 -13.08
N LEU A 59 -9.96 -6.72 -13.80
CA LEU A 59 -9.80 -8.07 -14.30
C LEU A 59 -9.63 -9.08 -13.16
N ALA A 60 -8.79 -8.78 -12.16
CA ALA A 60 -8.61 -9.65 -11.01
C ALA A 60 -9.91 -9.80 -10.21
N ALA A 61 -10.66 -8.72 -9.99
CA ALA A 61 -11.95 -8.75 -9.33
C ALA A 61 -12.96 -9.58 -10.12
N PHE A 62 -13.04 -9.40 -11.44
CA PHE A 62 -13.94 -10.15 -12.32
C PHE A 62 -13.63 -11.64 -12.31
N VAL A 63 -12.36 -12.03 -12.46
CA VAL A 63 -11.93 -13.44 -12.44
C VAL A 63 -12.21 -14.08 -11.07
N THR A 64 -11.94 -13.33 -9.99
CA THR A 64 -12.18 -13.79 -8.62
C THR A 64 -13.68 -14.02 -8.36
N TRP A 65 -14.52 -13.10 -8.83
CA TRP A 65 -15.97 -13.19 -8.70
C TRP A 65 -16.56 -14.31 -9.58
N ALA A 66 -16.22 -14.35 -10.86
CA ALA A 66 -16.73 -15.33 -11.82
C ALA A 66 -16.29 -16.76 -11.49
N GLY A 67 -15.07 -16.94 -10.98
CA GLY A 67 -14.54 -18.25 -10.58
C GLY A 67 -14.89 -18.67 -9.15
N GLY A 68 -15.62 -17.86 -8.38
CA GLY A 68 -15.90 -18.15 -6.96
C GLY A 68 -14.62 -18.40 -6.14
N LEU A 69 -13.52 -17.73 -6.48
CA LEU A 69 -12.18 -18.05 -5.98
C LEU A 69 -12.05 -17.85 -4.46
N GLN A 70 -12.91 -17.00 -3.88
CA GLN A 70 -13.01 -16.83 -2.43
C GLN A 70 -13.36 -18.13 -1.69
N GLN A 71 -14.21 -18.98 -2.28
CA GLN A 71 -14.57 -20.28 -1.69
C GLN A 71 -13.44 -21.31 -1.84
N HIS A 72 -12.46 -21.05 -2.70
CA HIS A 72 -11.34 -21.93 -3.02
C HIS A 72 -10.03 -21.50 -2.33
N GLY A 73 -10.13 -20.79 -1.20
CA GLY A 73 -8.96 -20.39 -0.39
C GLY A 73 -8.28 -19.09 -0.82
N VAL A 74 -8.73 -18.43 -1.91
CA VAL A 74 -8.18 -17.13 -2.29
C VAL A 74 -8.70 -16.04 -1.35
N VAL A 75 -7.79 -15.44 -0.58
CA VAL A 75 -8.12 -14.33 0.31
C VAL A 75 -8.45 -13.08 -0.52
N THR A 76 -9.71 -12.65 -0.45
CA THR A 76 -10.20 -11.44 -1.12
C THR A 76 -10.30 -10.27 -0.14
N VAL A 77 -10.39 -9.06 -0.69
CA VAL A 77 -10.76 -7.88 0.11
C VAL A 77 -12.21 -8.08 0.61
N GLY A 78 -12.44 -7.88 1.92
CA GLY A 78 -13.76 -8.05 2.53
C GLY A 78 -14.79 -7.01 2.06
N GLY A 79 -16.05 -7.20 2.44
CA GLY A 79 -17.13 -6.27 2.11
C GLY A 79 -16.91 -4.90 2.73
N PHE A 80 -17.15 -3.84 1.96
CA PHE A 80 -17.11 -2.46 2.46
C PHE A 80 -18.45 -2.12 3.12
N SER A 81 -18.44 -1.91 4.43
CA SER A 81 -19.55 -1.28 5.14
C SER A 81 -19.51 0.21 4.82
N GLY A 82 -20.39 0.70 3.94
CA GLY A 82 -20.40 2.09 3.45
C GLY A 82 -20.77 3.17 4.46
N VAL A 83 -20.35 3.02 5.70
CA VAL A 83 -20.52 4.00 6.77
C VAL A 83 -19.38 4.99 6.68
N LEU A 84 -19.71 6.29 6.72
CA LEU A 84 -18.70 7.33 6.86
C LEU A 84 -17.95 7.12 8.18
N PRO A 85 -16.61 7.18 8.19
CA PRO A 85 -15.87 7.06 9.43
C PRO A 85 -16.34 8.15 10.39
N ILE A 86 -16.74 7.73 11.59
CA ILE A 86 -17.10 8.65 12.65
C ILE A 86 -15.78 9.10 13.25
N VAL A 87 -15.53 10.41 13.26
CA VAL A 87 -14.36 11.00 13.92
C VAL A 87 -14.35 10.55 15.38
N GLN A 88 -13.38 9.70 15.73
CA GLN A 88 -13.16 9.25 17.10
C GLN A 88 -12.04 10.06 17.71
N TRP A 89 -12.23 10.49 18.96
CA TRP A 89 -11.14 11.10 19.71
C TRP A 89 -10.15 10.01 20.11
N PRO A 90 -8.85 10.18 19.77
CA PRO A 90 -7.83 9.22 20.19
C PRO A 90 -7.67 9.25 21.71
N ASP A 91 -7.46 8.07 22.30
CA ASP A 91 -7.09 7.97 23.71
C ASP A 91 -5.61 8.33 23.88
N PHE A 92 -5.32 9.34 24.70
CA PHE A 92 -3.97 9.84 24.91
C PHE A 92 -3.33 9.10 26.08
N GLN A 93 -2.73 7.95 25.80
CA GLN A 93 -1.95 7.19 26.78
C GLN A 93 -0.49 7.65 26.75
N PRO A 94 0.04 8.29 27.81
CA PRO A 94 1.39 8.87 27.80
C PRO A 94 2.51 7.85 27.53
N GLY A 95 2.33 6.60 28.00
CA GLY A 95 3.28 5.50 27.74
C GLY A 95 3.40 5.18 26.25
N LEU A 96 2.26 4.99 25.58
CA LEU A 96 2.24 4.70 24.15
C LEU A 96 2.78 5.86 23.31
N LEU A 97 2.44 7.10 23.69
CA LEU A 97 2.97 8.29 23.00
C LEU A 97 4.50 8.32 23.04
N ARG A 98 5.10 8.02 24.19
CA ARG A 98 6.55 7.95 24.36
C ARG A 98 7.18 6.88 23.45
N ASP A 99 6.57 5.70 23.39
CA ASP A 99 7.07 4.58 22.58
C ASP A 99 6.96 4.86 21.08
N MET A 100 5.99 5.70 20.68
CA MET A 100 5.74 6.09 19.29
C MET A 100 6.58 7.27 18.81
N VAL A 101 7.26 8.04 19.69
CA VAL A 101 8.07 9.20 19.28
C VAL A 101 9.13 8.81 18.24
N ILE A 102 9.92 7.76 18.52
CA ILE A 102 11.01 7.35 17.63
C ILE A 102 10.48 6.82 16.29
N PRO A 103 9.51 5.87 16.26
CA PRO A 103 8.88 5.45 15.00
C PRO A 103 8.24 6.59 14.21
N ALA A 104 7.53 7.51 14.87
CA ALA A 104 6.87 8.64 14.22
C ALA A 104 7.88 9.61 13.60
N LEU A 105 8.98 9.92 14.29
CA LEU A 105 10.06 10.74 13.74
C LEU A 105 10.72 10.07 12.52
N ASN A 106 10.98 8.77 12.58
CA ASN A 106 11.52 8.02 11.44
C ASN A 106 10.58 8.11 10.22
N LEU A 107 9.27 7.90 10.44
CA LEU A 107 8.27 8.04 9.37
C LEU A 107 8.18 9.48 8.86
N ALA A 108 8.22 10.48 9.74
CA ALA A 108 8.17 11.89 9.36
C ALA A 108 9.35 12.28 8.46
N VAL A 109 10.57 11.83 8.79
CA VAL A 109 11.76 12.07 7.99
C VAL A 109 11.64 11.41 6.61
N VAL A 110 11.30 10.12 6.56
CA VAL A 110 11.16 9.38 5.30
C VAL A 110 10.06 9.97 4.42
N SER A 111 8.91 10.29 5.02
CA SER A 111 7.78 10.92 4.33
C SER A 111 8.16 12.28 3.75
N PHE A 112 8.77 13.15 4.57
CA PHE A 112 9.22 14.47 4.11
C PHE A 112 10.26 14.39 3.00
N VAL A 113 11.25 13.51 3.12
CA VAL A 113 12.29 13.33 2.08
C VAL A 113 11.67 12.84 0.77
N SER A 114 10.80 11.83 0.81
CA SER A 114 10.14 11.29 -0.39
C SER A 114 9.24 12.32 -1.08
N MET A 115 8.48 13.09 -0.30
CA MET A 115 7.66 14.21 -0.78
C MET A 115 8.53 15.30 -1.41
N MET A 116 9.59 15.75 -0.72
CA MET A 116 10.49 16.80 -1.20
C MET A 116 11.25 16.42 -2.47
N LEU A 117 11.65 15.15 -2.61
CA LEU A 117 12.25 14.64 -3.85
C LEU A 117 11.28 14.80 -5.03
N THR A 118 10.02 14.49 -4.81
CA THR A 118 8.96 14.65 -5.81
C THR A 118 8.72 16.14 -6.10
N ALA A 119 8.51 16.96 -5.07
CA ALA A 119 8.26 18.40 -5.21
C ALA A 119 9.41 19.11 -5.97
N ARG A 120 10.66 18.82 -5.63
CA ARG A 120 11.85 19.36 -6.33
C ARG A 120 11.97 18.85 -7.74
N SER A 121 11.61 17.60 -8.03
CA SER A 121 11.60 17.07 -9.40
C SER A 121 10.60 17.83 -10.28
N PHE A 122 9.41 18.14 -9.75
CA PHE A 122 8.44 18.99 -10.44
C PHE A 122 8.91 20.44 -10.57
N ALA A 123 9.49 21.03 -9.51
CA ALA A 123 10.04 22.39 -9.55
C ALA A 123 11.15 22.52 -10.60
N ALA A 124 12.10 21.59 -10.63
CA ALA A 124 13.17 21.57 -11.62
C ALA A 124 12.64 21.45 -13.06
N LYS A 125 11.56 20.69 -13.27
CA LYS A 125 10.91 20.55 -14.58
C LYS A 125 10.14 21.80 -15.01
N ASN A 126 9.54 22.53 -14.07
CA ASN A 126 8.61 23.63 -14.34
C ASN A 126 9.19 25.02 -14.02
N GLY A 127 10.41 25.12 -13.52
CA GLY A 127 11.13 26.38 -13.29
C GLY A 127 10.66 27.20 -12.09
N TYR A 128 10.10 26.57 -11.05
CA TYR A 128 9.70 27.26 -9.81
C TYR A 128 10.52 26.76 -8.61
N GLU A 129 10.56 27.56 -7.53
CA GLU A 129 11.25 27.20 -6.29
C GLU A 129 10.30 26.54 -5.28
N VAL A 130 10.85 25.64 -4.46
CA VAL A 130 10.11 24.94 -3.39
C VAL A 130 10.56 25.45 -2.03
N ASN A 131 9.62 25.96 -1.23
CA ASN A 131 9.87 26.34 0.14
C ASN A 131 9.71 25.14 1.07
N ALA A 132 10.83 24.60 1.56
CA ALA A 132 10.85 23.42 2.42
C ALA A 132 10.06 23.58 3.73
N ASP A 133 10.08 24.77 4.35
CA ASP A 133 9.37 25.01 5.61
C ASP A 133 7.85 24.99 5.40
N ALA A 134 7.39 25.55 4.28
CA ALA A 134 5.98 25.54 3.92
C ALA A 134 5.49 24.11 3.62
N GLU A 135 6.26 23.35 2.83
CA GLU A 135 5.98 21.94 2.53
C GLU A 135 5.97 21.05 3.78
N PHE A 136 6.89 21.26 4.71
CA PHE A 136 6.94 20.51 5.97
C PHE A 136 5.70 20.77 6.83
N ARG A 137 5.29 22.05 6.97
CA ARG A 137 4.07 22.41 7.70
C ARG A 137 2.83 21.83 7.04
N ALA A 138 2.73 21.90 5.72
CA ALA A 138 1.62 21.34 4.96
C ALA A 138 1.53 19.82 5.18
N LEU A 139 2.64 19.10 5.05
CA LEU A 139 2.70 17.67 5.31
C LEU A 139 2.28 17.31 6.74
N GLY A 140 2.76 18.06 7.73
CA GLY A 140 2.38 17.88 9.13
C GLY A 140 0.88 18.07 9.36
N LEU A 141 0.32 19.18 8.87
CA LEU A 141 -1.11 19.48 8.98
C LEU A 141 -1.99 18.41 8.32
N VAL A 142 -1.65 17.99 7.10
CA VAL A 142 -2.41 16.95 6.38
C VAL A 142 -2.40 15.63 7.16
N ASN A 143 -1.27 15.23 7.73
CA ASN A 143 -1.20 14.00 8.53
C ASN A 143 -2.01 14.12 9.84
N ILE A 144 -1.99 15.27 10.51
CA ILE A 144 -2.81 15.50 11.72
C ILE A 144 -4.29 15.43 11.39
N VAL A 145 -4.73 16.09 10.31
CA VAL A 145 -6.14 16.07 9.87
C VAL A 145 -6.56 14.65 9.45
N SER A 146 -5.71 13.94 8.72
CA SER A 146 -5.97 12.55 8.31
C SER A 146 -6.04 11.59 9.50
N ALA A 147 -5.37 11.88 10.61
CA ALA A 147 -5.47 11.08 11.83
C ALA A 147 -6.79 11.29 12.58
N LEU A 148 -7.50 12.39 12.30
CA LEU A 148 -8.78 12.73 12.92
C LEU A 148 -9.99 12.34 12.06
N SER A 149 -9.79 11.95 10.80
CA SER A 149 -10.86 11.50 9.89
C SER A 149 -11.10 10.00 9.96
#